data_AF-A0AB38JDB2-F1
#
_entry.id   AF-A0AB38JDB2-F1
#
_cell.length_a   1.000
_cell.length_b   1.000
_cell.length_c   1.000
_cell.angle_alpha   90.00
_cell.angle_beta   90.00
_cell.angle_gamma   90.00
#
_symmetry.space_group_name_H-M   'P 1'
#
loop_
_entity.id
_entity.type
_entity.pdbx_description
1 polymer ?
#
loop_
_entity_poly.entity_id
_entity_poly.type
_entity_poly.pdbx_seq_one_letter_code
_entity_poly.pdbx_strand_id
1 'polypeptide(L)'
;MTASQMSDKFTTAFRRALIEHVETPSRSRRHRWLLGGGIGAVALFAGTATAAATGLLPLPGAAVVTPVSVSAAGTYTGTATLQLGPAPDGATGLTVSLNCLTPGTFTLTGGSSLTCSANDFLRPEQVPGFDSFFTPLTAAPDGEFTVTASAGSGWRAIVAYATSETTAWAENAAGQSYGVTNENGDPDLIAVVANNGTQGYVHRGDLEDADGTTAQRSFTTPEDALEWQEQNKGITHTIPVYESDGTTLVGEFDVG
;
A
#
# COMPACT_ATOMS: atom_id res chain seq x y z
N MET A 1 -38.37 -2.61 -14.65
CA MET A 1 -37.61 -2.73 -13.39
C MET A 1 -36.82 -1.45 -13.22
N THR A 2 -37.17 -0.65 -12.23
CA THR A 2 -36.63 0.69 -11.96
C THR A 2 -35.30 0.59 -11.24
N ALA A 3 -34.28 1.33 -11.73
CA ALA A 3 -32.99 1.47 -11.06
C ALA A 3 -33.18 2.03 -9.65
N SER A 4 -32.55 1.40 -8.66
CA SER A 4 -32.60 1.85 -7.26
C SER A 4 -31.80 3.15 -7.15
N GLN A 5 -32.48 4.29 -7.01
CA GLN A 5 -31.85 5.57 -6.73
C GLN A 5 -31.37 5.61 -5.27
N MET A 6 -30.14 6.10 -5.08
CA MET A 6 -29.49 6.27 -3.79
C MET A 6 -30.33 7.21 -2.90
N SER A 7 -30.55 6.85 -1.63
CA SER A 7 -31.46 7.61 -0.74
C SER A 7 -30.92 9.02 -0.43
N ASP A 8 -31.79 10.03 -0.41
CA ASP A 8 -31.44 11.44 -0.17
C ASP A 8 -30.67 11.68 1.14
N LYS A 9 -30.89 10.83 2.15
CA LYS A 9 -30.15 10.89 3.42
C LYS A 9 -28.66 10.62 3.25
N PHE A 10 -28.30 9.70 2.35
CA PHE A 10 -26.91 9.35 2.08
C PHE A 10 -26.21 10.48 1.31
N THR A 11 -26.86 11.04 0.28
CA THR A 11 -26.34 12.17 -0.48
C THR A 11 -26.12 13.40 0.41
N THR A 12 -27.02 13.63 1.37
CA THR A 12 -26.91 14.74 2.34
C THR A 12 -25.76 14.51 3.34
N ALA A 13 -25.60 13.29 3.86
CA ALA A 13 -24.51 12.96 4.77
C ALA A 13 -23.14 13.04 4.09
N PHE A 14 -23.04 12.54 2.85
CA PHE A 14 -21.83 12.58 2.05
C PHE A 14 -21.40 14.02 1.72
N ARG A 15 -22.36 14.87 1.32
CA ARG A 15 -22.08 16.29 1.04
C ARG A 15 -21.65 17.06 2.29
N ARG A 16 -22.19 16.71 3.47
CA ARG A 16 -21.79 17.31 4.75
C ARG A 16 -20.36 16.94 5.14
N ALA A 17 -20.00 15.66 4.99
CA ALA A 17 -18.64 15.18 5.25
C ALA A 17 -17.60 15.82 4.30
N LEU A 18 -17.98 16.03 3.04
CA LEU A 18 -17.10 16.69 2.06
C LEU A 18 -16.83 18.16 2.40
N ILE A 19 -17.85 18.89 2.87
CA ILE A 19 -17.71 20.30 3.25
C ILE A 19 -16.89 20.43 4.54
N GLU A 20 -17.09 19.53 5.51
CA GLU A 20 -16.35 19.53 6.78
C GLU A 20 -14.85 19.23 6.57
N HIS A 21 -14.50 18.44 5.57
CA HIS A 21 -13.11 18.13 5.21
C HIS A 21 -12.39 19.30 4.50
N VAL A 22 -13.13 20.16 3.79
CA VAL A 22 -12.56 21.30 3.05
C VAL A 22 -12.37 22.53 3.96
N GLU A 23 -13.12 22.64 5.06
CA GLU A 23 -13.10 23.83 5.92
C GLU A 23 -12.23 23.72 7.18
N THR A 24 -11.58 22.58 7.46
CA THR A 24 -10.73 22.44 8.66
C THR A 24 -9.30 22.94 8.39
N PRO A 25 -8.84 24.06 9.00
CA PRO A 25 -7.43 24.43 8.94
C PRO A 25 -6.63 23.47 9.83
N SER A 26 -5.54 22.91 9.29
CA SER A 26 -4.69 21.96 10.01
C SER A 26 -4.05 22.63 11.23
N ARG A 27 -4.58 22.32 12.42
CA ARG A 27 -3.94 22.67 13.69
C ARG A 27 -3.07 21.51 14.11
N SER A 28 -1.76 21.69 13.93
CA SER A 28 -0.68 20.92 14.52
C SER A 28 -0.95 20.66 16.02
N ARG A 29 -1.29 19.42 16.35
CA ARG A 29 -1.30 18.90 17.73
C ARG A 29 -0.13 17.93 17.87
N ARG A 30 0.91 18.40 18.54
CA ARG A 30 2.05 17.60 19.02
C ARG A 30 1.53 16.44 19.86
N HIS A 31 1.61 15.22 19.34
CA HIS A 31 1.53 14.00 20.13
C HIS A 31 2.94 13.42 20.30
N ARG A 32 3.39 13.39 21.56
CA ARG A 32 4.62 12.72 21.99
C ARG A 32 4.47 11.22 21.76
N TRP A 33 5.27 10.66 20.86
CA TRP A 33 5.51 9.22 20.79
C TRP A 33 6.73 8.87 21.65
N LEU A 34 6.50 7.98 22.60
CA LEU A 34 7.54 7.33 23.40
C LEU A 34 8.12 6.16 22.60
N LEU A 35 9.45 6.09 22.61
CA LEU A 35 10.30 5.07 22.00
C LEU A 35 9.92 3.65 22.44
N GLY A 36 9.85 2.76 21.47
CA GLY A 36 9.83 1.31 21.64
C GLY A 36 10.25 0.68 20.33
N GLY A 37 11.53 0.32 20.23
CA GLY A 37 12.16 -0.16 19.01
C GLY A 37 11.65 -1.50 18.52
N GLY A 38 11.84 -1.74 17.22
CA GLY A 38 11.76 -3.06 16.62
C GLY A 38 11.01 -3.09 15.28
N ILE A 39 11.81 -3.23 14.22
CA ILE A 39 11.53 -3.94 12.96
C ILE A 39 10.68 -3.20 11.93
N GLY A 40 11.35 -2.85 10.83
CA GLY A 40 10.79 -2.91 9.49
C GLY A 40 10.92 -1.60 8.74
N ALA A 41 11.95 -1.49 7.89
CA ALA A 41 11.88 -0.71 6.67
C ALA A 41 10.71 -1.25 5.85
N VAL A 42 9.50 -0.81 6.18
CA VAL A 42 8.36 -1.00 5.31
C VAL A 42 8.51 0.11 4.29
N ALA A 43 9.12 -0.23 3.15
CA ALA A 43 8.76 0.39 1.89
C ALA A 43 7.25 0.16 1.71
N LEU A 44 6.44 1.04 2.32
CA LEU A 44 4.98 1.07 2.21
C LEU A 44 4.58 1.60 0.84
N PHE A 45 5.03 0.92 -0.22
CA PHE A 45 4.46 1.04 -1.55
C PHE A 45 4.21 -0.33 -2.20
N ALA A 46 4.02 -1.37 -1.38
CA ALA A 46 3.20 -2.53 -1.79
C ALA A 46 1.68 -2.20 -1.74
N GLY A 47 1.32 -0.93 -1.54
CA GLY A 47 -0.02 -0.43 -1.82
C GLY A 47 -0.07 -0.04 -3.29
N THR A 48 -0.67 -0.89 -4.12
CA THR A 48 -1.07 -0.49 -5.46
C THR A 48 -1.91 0.77 -5.36
N ALA A 49 -1.37 1.90 -5.82
CA ALA A 49 -2.10 3.14 -5.90
C ALA A 49 -3.26 2.94 -6.89
N THR A 50 -4.47 2.70 -6.40
CA THR A 50 -5.67 2.83 -7.22
C THR A 50 -5.88 4.32 -7.50
N ALA A 51 -5.18 4.84 -8.50
CA ALA A 51 -5.29 6.22 -8.95
C ALA A 51 -6.70 6.58 -9.49
N ALA A 52 -7.53 5.58 -9.79
CA ALA A 52 -8.81 5.81 -10.44
C ALA A 52 -9.86 6.52 -9.55
N ALA A 53 -9.73 6.53 -8.21
CA ALA A 53 -10.79 7.03 -7.33
C ALA A 53 -10.46 8.31 -6.53
N THR A 54 -9.19 8.68 -6.37
CA THR A 54 -8.78 9.76 -5.44
C THR A 54 -8.43 11.09 -6.12
N GLY A 55 -8.35 11.15 -7.46
CA GLY A 55 -7.95 12.37 -8.18
C GLY A 55 -6.51 12.81 -7.92
N LEU A 56 -5.74 12.01 -7.18
CA LEU A 56 -4.31 12.15 -7.02
C LEU A 56 -3.64 11.46 -8.21
N LEU A 57 -2.72 12.14 -8.89
CA LEU A 57 -1.91 11.48 -9.91
C LEU A 57 -1.05 10.39 -9.25
N PRO A 58 -0.96 9.18 -9.84
CA PRO A 58 -0.05 8.16 -9.35
C PRO A 58 1.38 8.68 -9.42
N LEU A 59 2.22 8.26 -8.48
CA LEU A 59 3.65 8.58 -8.56
C LEU A 59 4.24 7.98 -9.84
N PRO A 60 5.20 8.65 -10.48
CA PRO A 60 5.93 8.06 -11.59
C PRO A 60 6.54 6.72 -11.18
N GLY A 61 6.54 5.73 -12.07
CA GLY A 61 7.00 4.38 -11.75
C GLY A 61 6.00 3.53 -10.96
N ALA A 62 4.89 4.09 -10.47
CA ALA A 62 3.89 3.31 -9.76
C ALA A 62 2.99 2.54 -10.74
N ALA A 63 2.44 1.43 -10.25
CA ALA A 63 1.40 0.68 -10.94
C ALA A 63 0.08 1.45 -10.94
N VAL A 64 -0.55 1.54 -12.11
CA VAL A 64 -1.91 2.05 -12.27
C VAL A 64 -2.85 0.87 -12.41
N VAL A 65 -3.74 0.72 -11.43
CA VAL A 65 -4.72 -0.37 -11.41
C VAL A 65 -6.07 0.15 -11.91
N THR A 66 -6.59 -0.50 -12.96
CA THR A 66 -7.89 -0.15 -13.56
C THR A 66 -8.83 -1.35 -13.53
N PRO A 67 -9.98 -1.27 -12.83
CA PRO A 67 -11.00 -2.33 -12.88
C PRO A 67 -11.55 -2.50 -14.29
N VAL A 68 -11.58 -3.74 -14.77
CA VAL A 68 -12.06 -4.11 -16.13
C VAL A 68 -13.31 -5.00 -16.10
N SER A 69 -13.91 -5.18 -14.92
CA SER A 69 -15.11 -5.98 -14.72
C SER A 69 -16.04 -5.37 -13.68
N VAL A 70 -17.28 -5.88 -13.62
CA VAL A 70 -18.19 -5.60 -12.51
C VAL A 70 -17.68 -6.32 -11.27
N SER A 71 -17.71 -5.64 -10.13
CA SER A 71 -17.30 -6.22 -8.86
C SER A 71 -18.28 -7.30 -8.37
N ALA A 72 -17.75 -8.48 -8.04
CA ALA A 72 -18.44 -9.45 -7.21
C ALA A 72 -18.30 -9.04 -5.74
N ALA A 73 -19.39 -9.15 -4.97
CA ALA A 73 -19.37 -8.81 -3.55
C ALA A 73 -20.18 -9.83 -2.75
N GLY A 74 -19.75 -10.10 -1.53
CA GLY A 74 -20.45 -11.03 -0.66
C GLY A 74 -19.99 -10.96 0.80
N THR A 75 -20.83 -11.51 1.66
CA THR A 75 -20.58 -11.67 3.09
C THR A 75 -20.64 -13.15 3.43
N TYR A 76 -19.63 -13.65 4.14
CA TYR A 76 -19.40 -15.06 4.36
C TYR A 76 -18.97 -15.34 5.81
N THR A 77 -19.04 -16.62 6.19
CA THR A 77 -18.56 -17.13 7.47
C THR A 77 -17.73 -18.38 7.22
N GLY A 78 -16.54 -18.45 7.82
CA GLY A 78 -15.56 -19.49 7.54
C GLY A 78 -15.00 -19.39 6.11
N THR A 79 -14.37 -20.47 5.64
CA THR A 79 -13.84 -20.54 4.27
C THR A 79 -14.97 -20.43 3.25
N ALA A 80 -14.81 -19.54 2.27
CA ALA A 80 -15.74 -19.42 1.16
C ALA A 80 -15.06 -18.96 -0.13
N THR A 81 -15.73 -19.24 -1.24
CA THR A 81 -15.27 -18.95 -2.60
C THR A 81 -16.24 -18.00 -3.29
N LEU A 82 -15.72 -16.92 -3.85
CA LEU A 82 -16.45 -15.97 -4.69
C LEU A 82 -16.30 -16.41 -6.15
N GLN A 83 -17.44 -16.55 -6.83
CA GLN A 83 -17.49 -16.85 -8.26
C GLN A 83 -17.42 -15.54 -9.03
N LEU A 84 -16.31 -15.32 -9.75
CA LEU A 84 -16.08 -14.13 -10.57
C LEU A 84 -16.49 -14.35 -12.04
N GLY A 85 -16.51 -15.61 -12.48
CA GLY A 85 -16.67 -15.98 -13.89
C GLY A 85 -15.35 -15.88 -14.66
N PRO A 86 -15.35 -16.07 -15.99
CA PRO A 86 -14.12 -16.02 -16.77
C PRO A 86 -13.48 -14.63 -16.72
N ALA A 87 -12.15 -14.60 -16.67
CA ALA A 87 -11.39 -13.36 -16.74
C ALA A 87 -11.63 -12.64 -18.09
N PRO A 88 -11.95 -11.34 -18.11
CA PRO A 88 -12.01 -10.55 -19.33
C PRO A 88 -10.65 -10.49 -20.04
N ASP A 89 -10.67 -10.28 -21.36
CA ASP A 89 -9.45 -10.06 -22.14
C ASP A 89 -8.63 -8.89 -21.58
N GLY A 90 -7.33 -9.11 -21.43
CA GLY A 90 -6.38 -8.11 -20.92
C GLY A 90 -6.32 -7.99 -19.40
N ALA A 91 -7.18 -8.67 -18.62
CA ALA A 91 -7.06 -8.68 -17.17
C ALA A 91 -5.70 -9.24 -16.74
N THR A 92 -4.98 -8.51 -15.88
CA THR A 92 -3.67 -8.94 -15.34
C THR A 92 -3.74 -9.33 -13.87
N GLY A 93 -4.85 -9.02 -13.20
CA GLY A 93 -5.09 -9.43 -11.82
C GLY A 93 -6.48 -9.07 -11.29
N LEU A 94 -6.56 -8.97 -9.98
CA LEU A 94 -7.76 -8.66 -9.23
C LEU A 94 -7.51 -7.46 -8.33
N THR A 95 -8.49 -6.58 -8.19
CA THR A 95 -8.59 -5.68 -7.04
C THR A 95 -9.50 -6.31 -5.99
N VAL A 96 -9.06 -6.30 -4.74
CA VAL A 96 -9.72 -6.97 -3.60
C VAL A 96 -9.83 -5.97 -2.45
N SER A 97 -11.03 -5.80 -1.91
CA SER A 97 -11.24 -5.18 -0.59
C SER A 97 -11.86 -6.23 0.33
N LEU A 98 -11.34 -6.35 1.55
CA LEU A 98 -11.83 -7.32 2.54
C LEU A 98 -12.00 -6.65 3.90
N ASN A 99 -13.20 -6.80 4.47
CA ASN A 99 -13.53 -6.37 5.81
C ASN A 99 -13.79 -7.58 6.70
N CYS A 100 -13.11 -7.65 7.83
CA CYS A 100 -13.41 -8.59 8.89
C CYS A 100 -14.70 -8.17 9.59
N LEU A 101 -15.60 -9.12 9.83
CA LEU A 101 -16.81 -8.92 10.63
C LEU A 101 -16.67 -9.50 12.04
N THR A 102 -15.75 -10.45 12.21
CA THR A 102 -15.36 -11.00 13.52
C THR A 102 -13.85 -11.23 13.56
N PRO A 103 -13.27 -11.45 14.75
CA PRO A 103 -11.88 -11.87 14.87
C PRO A 103 -11.61 -13.18 14.12
N GLY A 104 -10.39 -13.33 13.61
CA GLY A 104 -9.96 -14.51 12.87
C GLY A 104 -8.74 -14.24 11.99
N THR A 105 -8.25 -15.31 11.37
CA THR A 105 -7.22 -15.26 10.33
C THR A 105 -7.86 -15.59 8.99
N PHE A 106 -7.51 -14.81 7.97
CA PHE A 106 -8.05 -14.88 6.62
C PHE A 106 -6.90 -14.99 5.63
N THR A 107 -6.81 -16.09 4.89
CA THR A 107 -5.78 -16.32 3.88
C THR A 107 -6.43 -16.31 2.50
N LEU A 108 -5.93 -15.44 1.63
CA LEU A 108 -6.37 -15.29 0.26
C LEU A 108 -5.71 -16.35 -0.63
N THR A 109 -6.42 -16.73 -1.69
CA THR A 109 -5.79 -17.43 -2.83
C THR A 109 -4.67 -16.53 -3.37
N GLY A 110 -3.45 -17.07 -3.53
CA GLY A 110 -2.25 -16.28 -3.82
C GLY A 110 -1.32 -16.07 -2.61
N GLY A 111 -1.72 -16.49 -1.41
CA GLY A 111 -0.84 -16.63 -0.24
C GLY A 111 -0.83 -15.43 0.72
N SER A 112 -1.43 -14.29 0.35
CA SER A 112 -1.61 -13.16 1.26
C SER A 112 -2.50 -13.54 2.44
N SER A 113 -2.20 -13.03 3.64
CA SER A 113 -2.99 -13.29 4.84
C SER A 113 -3.22 -12.04 5.68
N LEU A 114 -4.38 -11.97 6.31
CA LEU A 114 -4.78 -10.92 7.26
C LEU A 114 -5.19 -11.59 8.58
N THR A 115 -4.81 -10.98 9.70
CA THR A 115 -5.33 -11.34 11.03
C THR A 115 -6.08 -10.15 11.61
N CYS A 116 -7.32 -10.38 12.02
CA CYS A 116 -8.15 -9.42 12.73
C CYS A 116 -8.33 -9.92 14.17
N SER A 117 -7.84 -9.16 15.14
CA SER A 117 -7.95 -9.42 16.56
C SER A 117 -9.22 -8.80 17.15
N ALA A 118 -9.60 -9.19 18.37
CA ALA A 118 -10.72 -8.57 19.07
C ALA A 118 -10.49 -7.07 19.35
N ASN A 119 -9.23 -6.65 19.49
CA ASN A 119 -8.88 -5.25 19.76
C ASN A 119 -9.17 -4.33 18.56
N ASP A 120 -9.12 -4.87 17.34
CA ASP A 120 -9.36 -4.09 16.13
C ASP A 120 -10.83 -3.64 16.04
N PHE A 121 -11.75 -4.38 16.68
CA PHE A 121 -13.17 -4.04 16.75
C PHE A 121 -13.52 -3.06 17.88
N LEU A 122 -12.56 -2.66 18.72
CA LEU A 122 -12.79 -1.68 19.79
C LEU A 122 -12.87 -0.25 19.26
N ARG A 123 -12.46 -0.01 18.00
CA ARG A 123 -12.44 1.31 17.37
C ARG A 123 -13.59 1.43 16.37
N PRO A 124 -14.74 2.04 16.73
CA PRO A 124 -15.92 2.08 15.86
C PRO A 124 -15.70 2.87 14.56
N GLU A 125 -14.65 3.70 14.49
CA GLU A 125 -14.30 4.50 13.30
C GLU A 125 -13.48 3.71 12.27
N GLN A 126 -13.02 2.50 12.60
CA GLN A 126 -12.20 1.66 11.72
C GLN A 126 -12.87 0.31 11.54
N VAL A 127 -13.09 -0.09 10.29
CA VAL A 127 -13.50 -1.46 9.97
C VAL A 127 -12.23 -2.28 9.78
N PRO A 128 -11.96 -3.31 10.59
CA PRO A 128 -10.76 -4.12 10.44
C PRO A 128 -10.75 -4.81 9.08
N GLY A 129 -9.62 -4.79 8.39
CA GLY A 129 -9.57 -5.20 7.00
C GLY A 129 -8.45 -4.52 6.23
N PHE A 130 -8.56 -4.63 4.91
CA PHE A 130 -7.81 -3.81 3.97
C PHE A 130 -8.75 -3.34 2.86
N ASP A 131 -8.43 -2.18 2.32
CA ASP A 131 -9.12 -1.65 1.16
C ASP A 131 -8.20 -1.72 -0.05
N SER A 132 -8.72 -2.21 -1.17
CA SER A 132 -8.11 -2.11 -2.48
C SER A 132 -6.67 -2.63 -2.59
N PHE A 133 -6.50 -3.94 -2.36
CA PHE A 133 -5.28 -4.69 -2.65
C PHE A 133 -5.31 -5.28 -4.07
N PHE A 134 -4.24 -5.11 -4.85
CA PHE A 134 -4.08 -5.81 -6.11
C PHE A 134 -3.37 -7.15 -5.92
N THR A 135 -3.88 -8.20 -6.56
CA THR A 135 -3.23 -9.51 -6.59
C THR A 135 -3.17 -10.05 -8.02
N PRO A 136 -2.11 -10.79 -8.41
CA PRO A 136 -1.99 -11.33 -9.76
C PRO A 136 -3.16 -12.24 -10.14
N LEU A 137 -3.39 -12.40 -11.44
CA LEU A 137 -4.51 -13.21 -11.96
C LEU A 137 -4.50 -14.66 -11.47
N THR A 138 -3.33 -15.18 -11.10
CA THR A 138 -3.16 -16.51 -10.49
C THR A 138 -3.92 -16.69 -9.17
N ALA A 139 -4.37 -15.60 -8.54
CA ALA A 139 -5.22 -15.62 -7.35
C ALA A 139 -6.69 -15.96 -7.65
N ALA A 140 -7.11 -16.02 -8.92
CA ALA A 140 -8.43 -16.51 -9.33
C ALA A 140 -8.35 -17.60 -10.40
N PRO A 141 -7.79 -18.79 -10.08
CA PRO A 141 -7.85 -19.92 -10.99
C PRO A 141 -9.32 -20.23 -11.33
N ASP A 142 -9.59 -20.54 -12.59
CA ASP A 142 -10.92 -20.92 -13.09
C ASP A 142 -12.05 -19.89 -12.85
N GLY A 143 -11.70 -18.64 -12.52
CA GLY A 143 -12.68 -17.60 -12.23
C GLY A 143 -13.18 -17.61 -10.78
N GLU A 144 -12.44 -18.22 -9.87
CA GLU A 144 -12.82 -18.39 -8.47
C GLU A 144 -11.84 -17.71 -7.52
N PHE A 145 -12.33 -16.88 -6.61
CA PHE A 145 -11.50 -16.27 -5.57
C PHE A 145 -11.86 -16.85 -4.19
N THR A 146 -10.96 -17.63 -3.60
CA THR A 146 -11.19 -18.26 -2.30
C THR A 146 -10.49 -17.51 -1.16
N VAL A 147 -11.20 -17.35 -0.05
CA VAL A 147 -10.65 -16.92 1.23
C VAL A 147 -10.79 -18.07 2.21
N THR A 148 -9.67 -18.56 2.71
CA THR A 148 -9.61 -19.52 3.81
C THR A 148 -9.69 -18.76 5.12
N ALA A 149 -10.70 -19.01 5.93
CA ALA A 149 -10.89 -18.29 7.19
C ALA A 149 -10.98 -19.24 8.38
N SER A 150 -10.63 -18.75 9.57
CA SER A 150 -10.87 -19.46 10.83
C SER A 150 -12.35 -19.86 10.95
N ALA A 151 -12.60 -21.03 11.54
CA ALA A 151 -13.96 -21.56 11.68
C ALA A 151 -14.87 -20.59 12.44
N GLY A 152 -16.01 -20.22 11.84
CA GLY A 152 -16.96 -19.29 12.43
C GLY A 152 -16.60 -17.81 12.26
N SER A 153 -15.45 -17.47 11.66
CA SER A 153 -15.08 -16.07 11.42
C SER A 153 -15.83 -15.47 10.23
N GLY A 154 -16.50 -14.35 10.46
CA GLY A 154 -17.26 -13.61 9.46
C GLY A 154 -16.41 -12.57 8.72
N TRP A 155 -16.66 -12.41 7.42
CA TRP A 155 -15.97 -11.44 6.58
C TRP A 155 -16.83 -11.01 5.38
N ARG A 156 -16.50 -9.87 4.80
CA ARG A 156 -17.11 -9.34 3.58
C ARG A 156 -16.02 -8.98 2.60
N ALA A 157 -16.16 -9.35 1.33
CA ALA A 157 -15.23 -8.97 0.29
C ALA A 157 -15.94 -8.32 -0.92
N ILE A 158 -15.18 -7.49 -1.62
CA ILE A 158 -15.50 -6.94 -2.94
C ILE A 158 -14.29 -7.25 -3.83
N VAL A 159 -14.53 -7.90 -4.97
CA VAL A 159 -13.48 -8.39 -5.87
C VAL A 159 -13.85 -8.06 -7.31
N ALA A 160 -12.91 -7.54 -8.10
CA ALA A 160 -13.08 -7.33 -9.53
C ALA A 160 -11.79 -7.66 -10.28
N TYR A 161 -11.89 -8.17 -11.50
CA TYR A 161 -10.77 -8.19 -12.43
C TYR A 161 -10.30 -6.78 -12.73
N ALA A 162 -8.98 -6.62 -12.80
CA ALA A 162 -8.31 -5.37 -13.10
C ALA A 162 -7.09 -5.58 -14.02
N THR A 163 -6.73 -4.53 -14.74
CA THR A 163 -5.39 -4.37 -15.31
C THR A 163 -4.51 -3.64 -14.30
N SER A 164 -3.21 -3.89 -14.38
CA SER A 164 -2.17 -3.19 -13.65
C SER A 164 -1.05 -2.92 -14.63
N GLU A 165 -0.73 -1.64 -14.82
CA GLU A 165 0.34 -1.20 -15.71
C GLU A 165 1.29 -0.29 -14.95
N THR A 166 2.58 -0.63 -14.97
CA THR A 166 3.63 0.19 -14.37
C THR A 166 3.90 1.38 -15.27
N THR A 167 3.76 2.58 -14.71
CA THR A 167 4.08 3.81 -15.43
C THR A 167 5.60 3.97 -15.58
N ALA A 168 6.03 4.74 -16.57
CA ALA A 168 7.43 5.15 -16.65
C ALA A 168 7.80 6.03 -15.46
N TRP A 169 9.06 5.99 -15.05
CA TRP A 169 9.62 7.06 -14.21
C TRP A 169 9.59 8.39 -14.96
N ALA A 170 9.48 9.46 -14.21
CA ALA A 170 9.63 10.80 -14.74
C ALA A 170 11.11 11.20 -14.69
N GLU A 171 11.47 12.25 -15.41
CA GLU A 171 12.85 12.75 -15.51
C GLU A 171 12.87 14.24 -15.15
N ASN A 172 13.81 14.65 -14.31
CA ASN A 172 13.95 16.05 -13.90
C ASN A 172 14.86 16.84 -14.87
N ALA A 173 15.02 18.14 -14.64
CA ALA A 173 15.84 19.01 -15.50
C ALA A 173 17.34 18.67 -15.51
N ALA A 174 17.82 17.91 -14.52
CA ALA A 174 19.20 17.41 -14.45
C ALA A 174 19.38 16.04 -15.15
N GLY A 175 18.31 15.48 -15.72
CA GLY A 175 18.32 14.18 -16.38
C GLY A 175 18.25 12.98 -15.42
N GLN A 176 17.86 13.21 -14.15
CA GLN A 176 17.70 12.15 -13.17
C GLN A 176 16.29 11.58 -13.24
N SER A 177 16.18 10.26 -13.22
CA SER A 177 14.91 9.55 -13.10
C SER A 177 14.37 9.65 -11.67
N TYR A 178 13.06 9.87 -11.51
CA TYR A 178 12.41 9.93 -10.20
C TYR A 178 11.09 9.18 -10.18
N GLY A 179 10.78 8.53 -9.06
CA GLY A 179 9.56 7.76 -8.90
C GLY A 179 9.61 6.68 -7.82
N VAL A 180 8.77 5.67 -7.97
CA VAL A 180 8.73 4.48 -7.11
C VAL A 180 9.56 3.36 -7.73
N THR A 181 10.33 2.63 -6.92
CA THR A 181 10.97 1.36 -7.31
C THR A 181 9.94 0.38 -7.86
N ASN A 182 10.26 -0.28 -8.96
CA ASN A 182 9.35 -1.22 -9.64
C ASN A 182 10.13 -2.37 -10.30
N GLU A 183 9.45 -3.20 -11.10
CA GLU A 183 10.07 -4.35 -11.77
C GLU A 183 11.20 -3.99 -12.76
N ASN A 184 11.29 -2.73 -13.17
CA ASN A 184 12.37 -2.22 -14.04
C ASN A 184 13.61 -1.77 -13.25
N GLY A 185 13.57 -1.84 -11.91
CA GLY A 185 14.66 -1.49 -11.02
C GLY A 185 14.34 -0.28 -10.15
N ASP A 186 15.35 0.52 -9.89
CA ASP A 186 15.28 1.70 -9.04
C ASP A 186 15.48 2.99 -9.84
N PRO A 187 14.73 4.08 -9.56
CA PRO A 187 14.98 5.42 -10.09
C PRO A 187 16.12 6.12 -9.33
N ASP A 188 16.73 7.15 -9.91
CA ASP A 188 17.85 7.89 -9.28
C ASP A 188 17.39 8.61 -8.00
N LEU A 189 16.14 9.06 -8.01
CA LEU A 189 15.42 9.66 -6.89
C LEU A 189 14.23 8.77 -6.50
N ILE A 190 14.29 8.15 -5.31
CA ILE A 190 13.30 7.19 -4.82
C ILE A 190 12.27 7.88 -3.93
N ALA A 191 10.99 7.71 -4.24
CA ALA A 191 9.90 8.30 -3.49
C ALA A 191 9.82 7.76 -2.05
N VAL A 192 9.77 8.66 -1.07
CA VAL A 192 9.61 8.35 0.36
C VAL A 192 8.64 9.32 1.02
N VAL A 193 8.23 8.99 2.25
CA VAL A 193 7.55 9.92 3.15
C VAL A 193 8.52 10.26 4.27
N ALA A 194 8.89 11.54 4.37
CA ALA A 194 9.79 12.05 5.39
C ALA A 194 9.17 11.93 6.79
N ASN A 195 10.01 12.05 7.83
CA ASN A 195 9.64 12.02 9.24
C ASN A 195 8.62 13.10 9.64
N ASN A 196 8.51 14.17 8.84
CA ASN A 196 7.52 15.24 9.02
C ASN A 196 6.18 14.98 8.30
N GLY A 197 6.02 13.83 7.63
CA GLY A 197 4.84 13.46 6.84
C GLY A 197 4.83 14.02 5.42
N THR A 198 5.87 14.75 5.00
CA THR A 198 5.99 15.30 3.66
C THR A 198 6.47 14.22 2.69
N GLN A 199 5.77 14.09 1.57
CA GLN A 199 6.23 13.24 0.47
C GLN A 199 7.36 13.93 -0.31
N GLY A 200 8.39 13.17 -0.64
CA GLY A 200 9.50 13.64 -1.46
C GLY A 200 10.35 12.47 -1.97
N TYR A 201 11.62 12.74 -2.27
CA TYR A 201 12.52 11.76 -2.87
C TYR A 201 13.90 11.76 -2.19
N VAL A 202 14.50 10.58 -2.03
CA VAL A 202 15.89 10.43 -1.58
C VAL A 202 16.76 10.02 -2.76
N HIS A 203 18.04 10.39 -2.76
CA HIS A 203 18.98 9.84 -3.75
C HIS A 203 19.16 8.34 -3.51
N ARG A 204 19.13 7.55 -4.58
CA ARG A 204 19.34 6.10 -4.50
C ARG A 204 20.64 5.75 -3.78
N GLY A 205 21.74 6.45 -4.09
CA GLY A 205 23.04 6.22 -3.46
C GLY A 205 23.00 6.41 -1.95
N ASP A 206 22.35 7.47 -1.46
CA ASP A 206 22.22 7.74 -0.03
C ASP A 206 21.40 6.63 0.67
N LEU A 207 20.35 6.14 0.00
CA LEU A 207 19.54 5.04 0.52
C LEU A 207 20.31 3.72 0.55
N GLU A 208 21.01 3.37 -0.53
CA GLU A 208 21.82 2.15 -0.62
C GLU A 208 22.98 2.12 0.37
N ASP A 209 23.56 3.29 0.69
CA ASP A 209 24.59 3.40 1.72
C ASP A 209 23.99 3.24 3.12
N ALA A 210 22.79 3.80 3.35
CA ALA A 210 22.11 3.76 4.63
C ALA A 210 21.49 2.38 4.96
N ASP A 211 20.98 1.66 3.98
CA ASP A 211 20.34 0.34 4.18
C ASP A 211 21.33 -0.84 4.10
N GLY A 212 22.59 -0.55 3.77
CA GLY A 212 23.66 -1.54 3.66
C GLY A 212 23.77 -2.23 2.30
N THR A 213 22.96 -1.87 1.31
CA THR A 213 23.06 -2.38 -0.07
C THR A 213 24.45 -2.14 -0.66
N THR A 214 25.05 -0.98 -0.42
CA THR A 214 26.43 -0.70 -0.85
C THR A 214 27.43 -1.60 -0.14
N ALA A 215 27.30 -1.76 1.18
CA ALA A 215 28.20 -2.61 1.96
C ALA A 215 28.11 -4.08 1.53
N GLN A 216 26.90 -4.56 1.23
CA GLN A 216 26.63 -5.94 0.79
C GLN A 216 27.46 -6.35 -0.43
N ARG A 217 27.72 -5.41 -1.35
CA ARG A 217 28.53 -5.66 -2.56
C ARG A 217 29.98 -6.07 -2.23
N SER A 218 30.46 -5.76 -1.03
CA SER A 218 31.81 -6.09 -0.57
C SER A 218 31.89 -7.39 0.22
N PHE A 219 30.75 -7.97 0.63
CA PHE A 219 30.74 -9.19 1.42
C PHE A 219 31.15 -10.39 0.57
N THR A 220 32.13 -11.14 1.07
CA THR A 220 32.64 -12.35 0.43
C THR A 220 32.23 -13.61 1.19
N THR A 221 31.80 -13.44 2.44
CA THR A 221 31.40 -14.52 3.35
C THR A 221 30.14 -14.15 4.15
N PRO A 222 29.38 -15.15 4.65
CA PRO A 222 28.29 -14.90 5.61
C PRO A 222 28.75 -14.18 6.89
N GLU A 223 30.00 -14.39 7.31
CA GLU A 223 30.59 -13.75 8.48
C GLU A 223 30.72 -12.22 8.29
N ASP A 224 31.06 -11.76 7.08
CA ASP A 224 31.12 -10.31 6.76
C ASP A 224 29.76 -9.64 6.98
N ALA A 225 28.66 -10.33 6.63
CA ALA A 225 27.31 -9.84 6.83
C ALA A 225 26.91 -9.77 8.31
N LEU A 226 27.33 -10.76 9.11
CA LEU A 226 27.09 -10.76 10.56
C LEU A 226 27.88 -9.64 11.25
N GLU A 227 29.12 -9.40 10.84
CA GLU A 227 29.92 -8.30 11.36
C GLU A 227 29.29 -6.95 11.05
N TRP A 228 28.86 -6.73 9.80
CA TRP A 228 28.17 -5.50 9.42
C TRP A 228 26.86 -5.31 10.20
N GLN A 229 26.07 -6.38 10.39
CA GLN A 229 24.84 -6.32 11.18
C GLN A 229 25.10 -5.94 12.65
N GLU A 230 26.13 -6.51 13.27
CA GLU A 230 26.45 -6.19 14.67
C GLU A 230 27.02 -4.77 14.80
N GLN A 231 27.81 -4.31 13.83
CA GLN A 231 28.33 -2.93 13.79
C GLN A 231 27.23 -1.88 13.61
N ASN A 232 26.19 -2.19 12.83
CA ASN A 232 25.08 -1.27 12.53
C ASN A 232 23.85 -1.49 13.42
N LYS A 233 23.94 -2.40 14.38
CA LYS A 233 22.83 -2.72 15.28
C LYS A 233 22.40 -1.52 16.12
N GLY A 234 21.16 -1.10 15.91
CA GLY A 234 20.59 0.04 16.63
C GLY A 234 21.13 1.40 16.16
N ILE A 235 21.84 1.44 15.03
CA ILE A 235 22.20 2.68 14.34
C ILE A 235 21.05 3.04 13.41
N THR A 236 20.65 4.30 13.44
CA THR A 236 19.69 4.87 12.51
C THR A 236 20.40 5.93 11.67
N HIS A 237 20.41 5.74 10.36
CA HIS A 237 20.92 6.67 9.38
C HIS A 237 19.80 7.63 8.96
N THR A 238 20.05 8.93 9.09
CA THR A 238 19.10 9.96 8.62
C THR A 238 19.59 10.51 7.29
N ILE A 239 18.78 10.38 6.25
CA ILE A 239 19.07 10.86 4.90
C ILE A 239 18.13 12.02 4.48
N PRO A 240 18.61 13.01 3.71
CA PRO A 240 17.81 14.15 3.29
C PRO A 240 16.74 13.76 2.26
N VAL A 241 15.55 14.35 2.38
CA VAL A 241 14.44 14.18 1.42
C VAL A 241 14.27 15.46 0.62
N TYR A 242 14.16 15.32 -0.71
CA TYR A 242 14.09 16.40 -1.69
C TYR A 242 12.76 16.44 -2.44
N GLU A 243 12.48 17.55 -3.13
CA GLU A 243 11.50 17.58 -4.22
C GLU A 243 11.99 16.78 -5.44
N SER A 244 11.16 16.66 -6.49
CA SER A 244 11.50 15.95 -7.72
C SER A 244 12.68 16.56 -8.49
N ASP A 245 13.11 17.77 -8.15
CA ASP A 245 14.31 18.40 -8.72
C ASP A 245 15.63 17.81 -8.18
N GLY A 246 15.57 16.99 -7.12
CA GLY A 246 16.74 16.35 -6.49
C GLY A 246 17.62 17.29 -5.67
N THR A 247 17.21 18.55 -5.45
CA THR A 247 18.03 19.59 -4.78
C THR A 247 17.29 20.39 -3.72
N THR A 248 15.97 20.57 -3.84
CA THR A 248 15.16 21.32 -2.87
C THR A 248 14.81 20.45 -1.68
N LEU A 249 15.40 20.72 -0.51
CA LEU A 249 15.19 19.94 0.72
C LEU A 249 13.79 20.15 1.31
N VAL A 250 13.07 19.07 1.60
CA VAL A 250 11.70 19.07 2.17
C VAL A 250 11.57 18.27 3.47
N GLY A 251 12.59 17.49 3.85
CA GLY A 251 12.57 16.73 5.09
C GLY A 251 13.77 15.80 5.26
N GLU A 252 13.59 14.84 6.16
CA GLU A 252 14.57 13.81 6.52
C GLU A 252 13.85 12.45 6.60
N PHE A 253 14.56 11.38 6.29
CA PHE A 253 14.08 10.01 6.30
C PHE A 253 15.06 9.13 7.08
N ASP A 254 14.55 8.33 8.01
CA ASP A 254 15.35 7.46 8.87
C ASP A 254 15.40 6.03 8.33
N VAL A 255 16.59 5.45 8.30
CA VAL A 255 16.89 4.07 7.86
C VAL A 255 17.63 3.36 8.99
N GLY A 256 17.13 2.21 9.46
CA GLY A 256 17.77 1.41 10.52
C GLY A 256 16.90 0.27 11.06
#